data_AF-A0AAV9GM97-F1
#
_entry.id   AF-A0AAV9GM97-F1
#
_cell.length_a   1.000
_cell.length_b   1.000
_cell.length_c   1.000
_cell.angle_alpha   90.00
_cell.angle_beta   90.00
_cell.angle_gamma   90.00
#
_symmetry.space_group_name_H-M   'P 1'
#
loop_
_entity.id
_entity.type
_entity.pdbx_description
1 polymer ?
#
loop_
_entity_poly.entity_id
_entity_poly.type
_entity_poly.pdbx_seq_one_letter_code
_entity_poly.pdbx_strand_id
1 'polypeptide(L)'
;MPPQTHRATDILLHPSRYPPRYRFHHLARSHFWNAFPSGTYTRIPTPGTDLECGFHALRLSIEVQCPSLRVPSLEELRNIFAKMEEANAAVGMDNVNDFSADQLGAVFGAWGEGEGVRCQMGYVSGDDGVPVLINTRNVTAEDEGEDVVRVWVYNDGAALMALMGHFEGIKRPQGGEKSNGEL
;
A
#
# COMPACT_ATOMS: atom_id res chain seq x y z
N MET A 1 -13.25 19.21 8.02
CA MET A 1 -11.98 19.40 8.76
C MET A 1 -10.85 19.52 7.74
N PRO A 2 -9.79 20.31 7.98
CA PRO A 2 -8.62 20.31 7.10
C PRO A 2 -8.00 18.90 7.04
N PRO A 3 -7.40 18.50 5.90
CA PRO A 3 -6.72 17.21 5.80
C PRO A 3 -5.62 17.14 6.85
N GLN A 4 -5.63 16.12 7.70
CA GLN A 4 -4.58 15.93 8.70
C GLN A 4 -3.33 15.35 8.02
N THR A 5 -2.17 15.91 8.35
CA THR A 5 -0.86 15.38 7.95
C THR A 5 -0.39 14.40 9.00
N HIS A 6 -0.07 13.19 8.56
CA HIS A 6 0.46 12.10 9.34
C HIS A 6 1.95 11.91 9.05
N ARG A 7 2.66 11.24 9.96
CA ARG A 7 4.08 10.94 9.84
C ARG A 7 4.29 9.42 9.98
N ALA A 8 5.02 8.84 9.04
CA ALA A 8 5.49 7.47 9.15
C ALA A 8 6.61 7.39 10.18
N THR A 9 6.63 6.28 10.91
CA THR A 9 7.63 6.03 11.94
C THR A 9 8.93 5.57 11.29
N ASP A 10 9.99 6.35 11.51
CA ASP A 10 11.33 6.05 11.04
C ASP A 10 12.07 5.16 12.05
N ILE A 11 11.62 3.91 12.19
CA ILE A 11 12.30 2.91 13.01
C ILE A 11 13.07 1.96 12.09
N LEU A 12 14.39 1.92 12.29
CA LEU A 12 15.23 0.80 11.85
C LEU A 12 15.29 -0.22 12.99
N LEU A 13 14.78 -1.43 12.75
CA LEU A 13 14.97 -2.53 13.70
C LEU A 13 16.47 -2.79 13.88
N HIS A 14 16.92 -3.23 15.05
CA HIS A 14 18.34 -3.54 15.22
C HIS A 14 18.72 -4.80 14.40
N PRO A 15 19.73 -4.75 13.51
CA PRO A 15 20.02 -5.83 12.56
C PRO A 15 20.37 -7.17 13.25
N SER A 16 20.99 -7.12 14.43
CA SER A 16 21.33 -8.34 15.19
C SER A 16 20.13 -9.06 15.80
N ARG A 17 18.96 -8.41 15.94
CA ARG A 17 17.79 -9.00 16.58
C ARG A 17 16.82 -9.64 15.57
N TYR A 18 16.86 -9.21 14.30
CA TYR A 18 15.93 -9.68 13.28
C TYR A 18 16.55 -9.74 11.86
N PRO A 19 17.62 -10.52 11.61
CA PRO A 19 18.41 -10.36 10.38
C PRO A 19 17.64 -10.47 9.06
N PRO A 20 16.73 -11.46 8.84
CA PRO A 20 15.96 -11.53 7.60
C PRO A 20 14.91 -10.42 7.49
N ARG A 21 14.19 -10.14 8.60
CA ARG A 21 13.15 -9.11 8.62
C ARG A 21 13.73 -7.70 8.51
N TYR A 22 14.93 -7.48 9.05
CA TYR A 22 15.66 -6.21 8.99
C TYR A 22 15.85 -5.74 7.55
N ARG A 23 16.25 -6.64 6.64
CA ARG A 23 16.44 -6.31 5.23
C ARG A 23 15.12 -5.87 4.58
N PHE A 24 14.03 -6.60 4.80
CA PHE A 24 12.71 -6.24 4.27
C PHE A 24 12.20 -4.91 4.83
N HIS A 25 12.33 -4.67 6.13
CA HIS A 25 11.96 -3.40 6.74
C HIS A 25 12.82 -2.24 6.22
N HIS A 26 14.12 -2.46 6.03
CA HIS A 26 15.03 -1.46 5.48
C HIS A 26 14.65 -1.10 4.03
N LEU A 27 14.31 -2.09 3.20
CA LEU A 27 13.86 -1.86 1.82
C LEU A 27 12.50 -1.17 1.78
N ALA A 28 11.52 -1.64 2.56
CA ALA A 28 10.20 -1.02 2.66
C ALA A 28 10.31 0.45 3.09
N ARG A 29 11.13 0.73 4.10
CA ARG A 29 11.50 2.10 4.51
C ARG A 29 12.10 2.89 3.34
N SER A 30 13.15 2.38 2.69
CA SER A 30 13.78 3.10 1.57
C SER A 30 12.77 3.47 0.48
N HIS A 31 11.94 2.51 0.06
CA HIS A 31 10.90 2.73 -0.94
C HIS A 31 9.84 3.72 -0.49
N PHE A 32 9.45 3.69 0.78
CA PHE A 32 8.50 4.66 1.33
C PHE A 32 9.07 6.08 1.32
N TRP A 33 10.29 6.29 1.81
CA TRP A 33 10.89 7.63 1.83
C TRP A 33 11.22 8.15 0.44
N ASN A 34 11.49 7.29 -0.54
CA ASN A 34 11.56 7.72 -1.94
C ASN A 34 10.20 8.24 -2.44
N ALA A 35 9.10 7.57 -2.08
CA ALA A 35 7.75 8.01 -2.42
C ALA A 35 7.27 9.21 -1.60
N PHE A 36 7.68 9.36 -0.34
CA PHE A 36 7.31 10.41 0.61
C PHE A 36 8.57 10.96 1.31
N PRO A 37 9.32 11.87 0.66
CA PRO A 37 10.64 12.31 1.14
C PRO A 37 10.67 12.93 2.54
N SER A 38 9.59 13.58 2.96
CA SER A 38 9.47 14.14 4.31
C SER A 38 9.05 13.12 5.37
N GLY A 39 8.80 11.86 4.97
CA GLY A 39 8.17 10.84 5.80
C GLY A 39 6.73 11.17 6.19
N THR A 40 6.10 12.17 5.56
CA THR A 40 4.73 12.61 5.88
C THR A 40 3.76 12.36 4.74
N TYR A 41 2.51 12.11 5.09
CA TYR A 41 1.44 11.78 4.16
C TYR A 41 0.09 12.29 4.67
N THR A 42 -0.86 12.48 3.78
CA THR A 42 -2.26 12.80 4.09
C THR A 42 -3.12 11.60 3.76
N ARG A 43 -3.98 11.18 4.69
CA ARG A 43 -4.96 10.10 4.48
C ARG A 43 -6.11 10.60 3.60
N ILE A 44 -6.59 9.73 2.73
CA ILE A 44 -7.74 9.94 1.85
C ILE A 44 -8.80 8.93 2.30
N PRO A 45 -9.87 9.42 2.97
CA PRO A 45 -10.92 8.55 3.48
C PRO A 45 -11.53 7.67 2.40
N THR A 46 -11.76 6.42 2.72
CA THR A 46 -12.49 5.48 1.87
C THR A 46 -13.93 5.32 2.37
N PRO A 47 -14.88 5.01 1.48
CA PRO A 47 -16.20 4.62 1.92
C PRO A 47 -16.15 3.25 2.63
N GLY A 48 -17.00 3.07 3.65
CA GLY A 48 -17.21 1.77 4.30
C GLY A 48 -18.18 0.85 3.54
N THR A 49 -18.56 1.20 2.32
CA THR A 49 -19.53 0.45 1.51
C THR A 49 -18.97 -0.92 1.14
N ASP A 50 -19.81 -1.96 1.28
CA ASP A 50 -19.52 -3.35 0.93
C ASP A 50 -18.26 -3.96 1.57
N LEU A 51 -17.66 -3.29 2.57
CA LEU A 51 -16.36 -3.62 3.18
C LEU A 51 -15.20 -3.68 2.19
N GLU A 52 -15.26 -2.89 1.10
CA GLU A 52 -14.23 -2.86 0.06
C GLU A 52 -13.23 -1.69 0.22
N CYS A 53 -13.07 -1.21 1.45
CA CYS A 53 -12.20 -0.06 1.74
C CYS A 53 -10.77 -0.23 1.17
N GLY A 54 -10.26 -1.47 1.12
CA GLY A 54 -8.98 -1.81 0.48
C GLY A 54 -8.91 -1.49 -1.02
N PHE A 55 -9.94 -1.83 -1.79
CA PHE A 55 -10.00 -1.50 -3.22
C PHE A 55 -10.14 0.01 -3.44
N HIS A 56 -10.95 0.67 -2.62
CA HIS A 56 -11.06 2.12 -2.66
C HIS A 56 -9.74 2.81 -2.33
N ALA A 57 -9.01 2.35 -1.31
CA ALA A 57 -7.71 2.87 -0.92
C ALA A 57 -6.70 2.75 -2.04
N LEU A 58 -6.60 1.57 -2.68
CA LEU A 58 -5.74 1.35 -3.83
C LEU A 58 -6.05 2.33 -4.96
N ARG A 59 -7.32 2.46 -5.36
CA ARG A 59 -7.74 3.35 -6.45
C ARG A 59 -7.40 4.81 -6.17
N LEU A 60 -7.74 5.29 -4.98
CA LEU A 60 -7.46 6.68 -4.55
C LEU A 60 -5.95 6.95 -4.49
N SER A 61 -5.16 5.98 -4.01
CA SER A 61 -3.70 6.10 -3.99
C SER A 61 -3.08 6.06 -5.38
N ILE A 62 -3.55 5.21 -6.30
CA ILE A 62 -3.07 5.19 -7.70
C ILE A 62 -3.31 6.55 -8.35
N GLU A 63 -4.51 7.11 -8.21
CA GLU A 63 -4.91 8.38 -8.81
C GLU A 63 -3.96 9.53 -8.44
N VAL A 64 -3.52 9.58 -7.18
CA VAL A 64 -2.70 10.68 -6.64
C VAL A 64 -1.20 10.40 -6.63
N GLN A 65 -0.76 9.14 -6.61
CA GLN A 65 0.66 8.76 -6.58
C GLN A 65 1.20 8.43 -7.98
N CYS A 66 0.34 7.98 -8.88
CA CYS A 66 0.69 7.50 -10.22
C CYS A 66 -0.24 8.12 -11.29
N PRO A 67 -0.25 9.46 -11.47
CA PRO A 67 -1.24 10.15 -12.31
C PRO A 67 -1.15 9.78 -13.81
N SER A 68 -0.04 9.20 -14.27
CA SER A 68 0.11 8.68 -15.63
C SER A 68 -0.50 7.29 -15.83
N LEU A 69 -0.85 6.60 -14.76
CA LEU A 69 -1.39 5.24 -14.78
C LEU A 69 -2.92 5.28 -14.76
N ARG A 70 -3.54 4.41 -15.55
CA ARG A 70 -4.99 4.21 -15.51
C ARG A 70 -5.40 3.68 -14.14
N VAL A 71 -6.41 4.28 -13.53
CA VAL A 71 -6.97 3.78 -12.27
C VAL A 71 -7.92 2.61 -12.59
N PRO A 72 -7.77 1.43 -11.95
CA PRO A 72 -8.71 0.33 -12.12
C PRO A 72 -10.11 0.71 -11.61
N SER A 73 -11.14 0.17 -12.26
CA SER A 73 -12.50 0.16 -11.73
C SER A 73 -12.65 -0.86 -10.60
N LEU A 74 -13.68 -0.71 -9.75
CA LEU A 74 -13.98 -1.72 -8.72
C LEU A 74 -14.31 -3.07 -9.35
N GLU A 75 -15.05 -3.07 -10.45
CA GLU A 75 -15.44 -4.30 -11.15
C GLU A 75 -14.20 -5.07 -11.65
N GLU A 76 -13.20 -4.38 -12.19
CA GLU A 76 -11.92 -5.02 -12.56
C GLU A 76 -11.22 -5.67 -11.36
N LEU A 77 -11.14 -4.96 -10.23
CA LEU A 77 -10.50 -5.49 -9.01
C LEU A 77 -11.26 -6.69 -8.44
N ARG A 78 -12.60 -6.63 -8.40
CA ARG A 78 -13.47 -7.74 -8.00
C ARG A 78 -13.30 -8.96 -8.92
N ASN A 79 -13.28 -8.74 -10.23
CA ASN A 79 -13.10 -9.81 -11.22
C ASN A 79 -11.73 -10.49 -11.11
N ILE A 80 -10.70 -9.76 -10.68
CA ILE A 80 -9.38 -10.33 -10.40
C ILE A 80 -9.41 -11.13 -9.10
N PHE A 81 -10.00 -10.57 -8.04
CA PHE A 81 -10.12 -11.25 -6.75
C PHE A 81 -10.91 -12.57 -6.86
N ALA A 82 -12.01 -12.58 -7.62
CA ALA A 82 -12.83 -13.77 -7.85
C ALA A 82 -12.01 -14.95 -8.42
N LYS A 83 -10.97 -14.67 -9.22
CA LYS A 83 -10.06 -15.71 -9.76
C LYS A 83 -9.10 -16.27 -8.71
N MET A 84 -8.97 -15.61 -7.57
CA MET A 84 -8.08 -15.98 -6.47
C MET A 84 -8.84 -16.61 -5.29
N GLU A 85 -10.18 -16.60 -5.30
CA GLU A 85 -11.01 -17.08 -4.19
C GLU A 85 -10.69 -18.52 -3.78
N GLU A 86 -10.55 -19.44 -4.75
CA GLU A 86 -10.22 -20.84 -4.46
C GLU A 86 -8.85 -20.97 -3.76
N ALA A 87 -7.84 -20.23 -4.24
CA ALA A 87 -6.51 -20.23 -3.66
C ALA A 87 -6.48 -19.59 -2.26
N ASN A 88 -7.25 -18.52 -2.05
CA ASN A 88 -7.37 -17.85 -0.76
C ASN A 88 -8.11 -18.75 0.26
N ALA A 89 -9.20 -19.39 -0.16
CA ALA A 89 -9.95 -20.33 0.68
C ALA A 89 -9.08 -21.53 1.11
N ALA A 90 -8.19 -22.01 0.23
CA ALA A 90 -7.27 -23.10 0.54
C ALA A 90 -6.29 -22.78 1.69
N VAL A 91 -6.08 -21.50 2.01
CA VAL A 91 -5.23 -21.03 3.14
C VAL A 91 -6.04 -20.36 4.25
N GLY A 92 -7.37 -20.53 4.26
CA GLY A 92 -8.25 -20.00 5.30
C GLY A 92 -8.58 -18.50 5.19
N MET A 93 -8.40 -17.91 4.00
CA MET A 93 -8.80 -16.53 3.68
C MET A 93 -10.01 -16.54 2.74
N ASP A 94 -11.15 -17.05 3.19
CA ASP A 94 -12.38 -17.22 2.40
C ASP A 94 -13.28 -15.97 2.35
N ASN A 95 -12.76 -14.83 2.82
CA ASN A 95 -13.45 -13.55 2.78
C ASN A 95 -13.63 -13.05 1.34
N VAL A 96 -14.83 -12.59 1.01
CA VAL A 96 -15.19 -12.03 -0.31
C VAL A 96 -15.17 -10.49 -0.33
N ASN A 97 -15.01 -9.91 0.85
CA ASN A 97 -14.78 -8.50 1.14
C ASN A 97 -13.91 -8.40 2.40
N ASP A 98 -13.71 -7.19 2.95
CA ASP A 98 -12.86 -6.99 4.13
C ASP A 98 -11.45 -7.58 3.90
N PHE A 99 -10.72 -7.05 2.91
CA PHE A 99 -9.53 -7.71 2.38
C PHE A 99 -8.28 -7.51 3.23
N SER A 100 -7.40 -8.52 3.22
CA SER A 100 -6.07 -8.44 3.83
C SER A 100 -5.11 -7.58 2.98
N ALA A 101 -4.04 -7.09 3.59
CA ALA A 101 -3.00 -6.39 2.84
C ALA A 101 -2.35 -7.30 1.78
N ASP A 102 -2.17 -8.59 2.08
CA ASP A 102 -1.62 -9.57 1.13
C ASP A 102 -2.58 -9.82 -0.04
N GLN A 103 -3.88 -9.96 0.22
CA GLN A 103 -4.90 -10.11 -0.82
C GLN A 103 -4.95 -8.88 -1.74
N LEU A 104 -4.91 -7.67 -1.17
CA LEU A 104 -4.86 -6.43 -1.94
C LEU A 104 -3.57 -6.31 -2.77
N GLY A 105 -2.43 -6.69 -2.19
CA GLY A 105 -1.14 -6.73 -2.90
C GLY A 105 -1.16 -7.71 -4.08
N ALA A 106 -1.76 -8.89 -3.89
CA ALA A 106 -1.92 -9.89 -4.95
C ALA A 106 -2.84 -9.39 -6.07
N VAL A 107 -3.99 -8.78 -5.73
CA VAL A 107 -4.91 -8.19 -6.71
C VAL A 107 -4.23 -7.07 -7.50
N PHE A 108 -3.50 -6.16 -6.82
CA PHE A 108 -2.80 -5.07 -7.50
C PHE A 108 -1.70 -5.58 -8.44
N GLY A 109 -0.94 -6.60 -8.01
CA GLY A 109 0.05 -7.27 -8.85
C GLY A 109 -0.57 -7.88 -10.11
N ALA A 110 -1.66 -8.66 -9.94
CA ALA A 110 -2.35 -9.30 -11.06
C ALA A 110 -3.04 -8.31 -12.00
N TRP A 111 -3.57 -7.19 -11.47
CA TRP A 111 -4.09 -6.11 -12.30
C TRP A 111 -2.96 -5.50 -13.15
N GLY A 112 -1.82 -5.18 -12.52
CA GLY A 112 -0.65 -4.66 -13.23
C GLY A 112 -0.20 -5.59 -14.36
N GLU A 113 -0.14 -6.90 -14.13
CA GLU A 113 0.19 -7.88 -15.17
C GLU A 113 -0.74 -7.79 -16.39
N GLY A 114 -2.04 -7.58 -16.16
CA GLY A 114 -3.02 -7.36 -17.23
C GLY A 114 -2.79 -6.06 -18.02
N GLU A 115 -2.22 -5.04 -17.38
CA GLU A 115 -1.85 -3.76 -18.00
C GLU A 115 -0.41 -3.75 -18.56
N GLY A 116 0.34 -4.84 -18.41
CA GLY A 116 1.76 -4.89 -18.80
C GLY A 116 2.68 -4.09 -17.88
N VAL A 117 2.28 -3.86 -16.63
CA VAL A 117 3.01 -3.09 -15.62
C VAL A 117 3.33 -3.95 -14.41
N ARG A 118 4.54 -3.83 -13.86
CA ARG A 118 4.92 -4.53 -12.63
C ARG A 118 4.44 -3.72 -11.43
N CYS A 119 3.46 -4.23 -10.70
CA CYS A 119 2.82 -3.52 -9.60
C CYS A 119 3.20 -4.12 -8.23
N GLN A 120 3.41 -3.24 -7.25
CA GLN A 120 3.68 -3.61 -5.87
C GLN A 120 2.97 -2.66 -4.89
N MET A 121 2.28 -3.23 -3.91
CA MET A 121 1.62 -2.44 -2.87
C MET A 121 2.52 -2.36 -1.62
N GLY A 122 2.61 -1.17 -1.05
CA GLY A 122 3.05 -0.97 0.33
C GLY A 122 1.94 -0.38 1.18
N TYR A 123 2.04 -0.50 2.50
CA TYR A 123 1.13 0.15 3.42
C TYR A 123 1.86 0.74 4.63
N VAL A 124 1.31 1.79 5.22
CA VAL A 124 1.72 2.29 6.54
C VAL A 124 0.79 1.69 7.58
N SER A 125 1.37 0.96 8.54
CA SER A 125 0.67 0.34 9.67
C SER A 125 0.16 1.42 10.63
N GLY A 126 -1.10 1.31 11.05
CA GLY A 126 -1.74 2.23 11.98
C GLY A 126 -1.31 2.04 13.43
N ASP A 127 -0.90 0.84 13.79
CA ASP A 127 -0.46 0.48 15.14
C ASP A 127 0.82 1.22 15.54
N ASP A 128 1.78 1.32 14.61
CA ASP A 128 3.13 1.78 14.87
C ASP A 128 3.66 2.78 13.84
N GLY A 129 2.90 3.08 12.78
CA GLY A 129 3.31 3.99 11.71
C GLY A 129 4.38 3.43 10.78
N VAL A 130 4.70 2.12 10.88
CA VAL A 130 5.81 1.52 10.14
C VAL A 130 5.40 1.21 8.69
N PRO A 131 6.19 1.62 7.68
CA PRO A 131 5.97 1.19 6.31
C PRO A 131 6.31 -0.28 6.11
N VAL A 132 5.41 -0.98 5.42
CA VAL A 132 5.54 -2.39 5.05
C VAL A 132 5.32 -2.51 3.54
N LEU A 133 6.07 -3.40 2.90
CA LEU A 133 5.99 -3.64 1.47
C LEU A 133 5.57 -5.09 1.23
N ILE A 134 4.55 -5.29 0.40
CA ILE A 134 4.03 -6.60 0.07
C ILE A 134 4.75 -7.12 -1.17
N ASN A 135 5.34 -8.32 -1.08
CA ASN A 135 5.87 -9.00 -2.26
C ASN A 135 4.71 -9.56 -3.07
N THR A 136 4.82 -9.48 -4.39
CA THR A 136 3.91 -10.14 -5.33
C THR A 136 4.63 -11.29 -6.01
N ARG A 137 3.93 -12.03 -6.87
CA ARG A 137 4.53 -13.11 -7.67
C ARG A 137 5.73 -12.65 -8.50
N ASN A 138 5.69 -11.42 -9.00
CA ASN A 138 6.62 -10.89 -10.00
C ASN A 138 7.45 -9.70 -9.51
N VAL A 139 7.24 -9.25 -8.27
CA VAL A 139 7.94 -8.11 -7.68
C VAL A 139 8.23 -8.37 -6.21
N THR A 140 9.49 -8.20 -5.83
CA THR A 140 9.98 -8.26 -4.46
C THR A 140 10.42 -6.87 -3.99
N ALA A 141 10.64 -6.73 -2.68
CA ALA A 141 11.22 -5.51 -2.11
C ALA A 141 12.62 -5.17 -2.66
N GLU A 142 13.33 -6.16 -3.23
CA GLU A 142 14.68 -6.01 -3.78
C GLU A 142 14.71 -5.53 -5.22
N ASP A 143 13.58 -5.61 -5.93
CA ASP A 143 13.49 -5.13 -7.30
C ASP A 143 13.67 -3.61 -7.34
N GLU A 144 14.81 -3.15 -7.85
CA GLU A 144 15.11 -1.74 -8.05
C GLU A 144 14.93 -1.40 -9.54
N GLY A 145 14.12 -0.39 -9.86
CA GLY A 145 13.86 0.00 -11.25
C GLY A 145 12.65 0.91 -11.42
N GLU A 146 12.70 1.76 -12.46
CA GLU A 146 11.59 2.64 -12.86
C GLU A 146 10.41 1.86 -13.50
N ASP A 147 10.62 0.57 -13.79
CA ASP A 147 9.61 -0.33 -14.38
C ASP A 147 8.60 -0.88 -13.36
N VAL A 148 8.84 -0.65 -12.05
CA VAL A 148 7.94 -1.07 -10.97
C VAL A 148 7.10 0.09 -10.45
N VAL A 149 5.79 -0.01 -10.63
CA VAL A 149 4.83 0.91 -10.01
C VAL A 149 4.57 0.49 -8.57
N ARG A 150 4.94 1.39 -7.64
CA ARG A 150 4.69 1.20 -6.20
C ARG A 150 3.61 2.14 -5.72
N VAL A 151 2.60 1.57 -5.08
CA VAL A 151 1.48 2.33 -4.51
C VAL A 151 1.43 2.08 -3.01
N TRP A 152 1.31 3.16 -2.25
CA TRP A 152 1.21 3.11 -0.80
C TRP A 152 -0.21 3.38 -0.33
N VAL A 153 -0.67 2.66 0.69
CA VAL A 153 -1.95 2.90 1.38
C VAL A 153 -1.72 3.03 2.90
N TYR A 154 -2.74 3.44 3.63
CA TYR A 154 -2.76 3.34 5.10
C TYR A 154 -3.64 2.16 5.50
N ASN A 155 -3.26 1.43 6.54
CA ASN A 155 -4.05 0.37 7.15
C ASN A 155 -4.04 0.57 8.66
N ASP A 156 -5.19 0.69 9.31
CA ASP A 156 -5.28 0.97 10.75
C ASP A 156 -4.87 -0.18 11.67
N GLY A 157 -4.65 -1.39 11.13
CA GLY A 157 -4.11 -2.51 11.92
C GLY A 157 -5.12 -3.22 12.81
N ALA A 158 -6.45 -3.14 12.55
CA ALA A 158 -7.49 -3.77 13.38
C ALA A 158 -7.48 -5.32 13.48
N ALA A 159 -6.36 -5.99 13.16
CA ALA A 159 -6.10 -7.41 13.36
C ALA A 159 -6.30 -7.88 14.81
N LEU A 160 -6.26 -6.99 15.80
CA LEU A 160 -6.50 -7.32 17.23
C LEU A 160 -7.96 -7.68 17.56
N MET A 161 -8.93 -7.44 16.68
CA MET A 161 -10.37 -7.65 16.93
C MET A 161 -11.05 -8.63 15.95
N ALA A 162 -10.29 -9.46 15.25
CA ALA A 162 -10.79 -10.40 14.22
C ALA A 162 -11.50 -9.72 13.02
N LEU A 163 -11.23 -8.43 12.80
CA LEU A 163 -11.61 -7.68 11.61
C LEU A 163 -10.35 -7.44 10.76
N MET A 164 -10.48 -7.43 9.43
CA MET A 164 -9.39 -6.90 8.60
C MET A 164 -9.36 -5.38 8.79
N GLY A 165 -8.16 -4.80 8.84
CA GLY A 165 -8.01 -3.37 9.16
C GLY A 165 -8.66 -2.46 8.14
N HIS A 166 -9.05 -1.25 8.54
CA HIS A 166 -9.58 -0.25 7.64
C HIS A 166 -8.45 0.35 6.78
N PHE A 167 -8.68 0.37 5.48
CA PHE A 167 -7.73 0.92 4.51
C PHE A 167 -8.14 2.30 4.03
N GLU A 168 -7.14 3.18 3.87
CA GLU A 168 -7.31 4.48 3.26
C GLU A 168 -6.25 4.75 2.21
N GLY A 169 -6.61 5.57 1.21
CA GLY A 169 -5.64 6.08 0.28
C GLY A 169 -4.67 7.01 1.02
N ILE A 170 -3.46 7.19 0.50
CA ILE A 170 -2.55 8.23 1.01
C ILE A 170 -1.97 9.04 -0.13
N LYS A 171 -1.64 10.31 0.15
CA LYS A 171 -0.98 11.21 -0.79
C LYS A 171 0.08 12.05 -0.10
N ARG A 172 0.97 12.65 -0.87
CA ARG A 172 1.89 13.67 -0.36
C ARG A 172 1.08 14.87 0.16
N PRO A 173 1.47 15.48 1.29
CA PRO A 173 0.82 16.70 1.77
C PRO A 173 0.98 17.82 0.74
N GLN A 174 -0.07 18.64 0.54
CA GLN A 174 0.03 19.85 -0.28
C GLN A 174 0.88 20.88 0.48
N GLY A 175 1.97 21.37 -0.15
CA GLY A 175 2.89 22.36 0.45
C GLY A 175 4.36 21.94 0.59
N GLY A 176 4.77 20.83 -0.02
CA GLY A 176 6.17 20.39 -0.07
C GLY A 176 6.92 20.75 -1.36
N GLU A 177 6.48 21.77 -2.10
CA GLU A 177 7.34 22.36 -3.12
C GLU A 177 8.51 23.07 -2.44
N LYS A 178 9.70 22.79 -2.95
CA LYS A 178 10.99 23.25 -2.45
C LYS A 178 10.92 24.75 -2.14
N SER A 179 11.42 25.16 -0.97
CA SER A 179 11.99 26.49 -0.81
C SER A 179 13.13 26.60 -1.83
N ASN A 180 12.83 27.10 -3.01
CA ASN A 180 13.83 27.57 -3.95
C ASN A 180 14.64 28.67 -3.27
N GLY A 181 15.94 28.64 -3.52
CA GLY A 181 16.98 29.37 -2.80
C GLY A 181 16.67 30.82 -2.45
N GLU A 182 17.16 31.21 -1.28
CA GLU A 182 17.54 32.58 -1.01
C GLU A 182 19.07 32.66 -1.04
N LEU A 183 19.53 33.31 -2.12
CA LEU A 183 20.72 34.14 -2.35
C LEU A 183 22.11 33.64 -1.88
#